data_AF-A0A1Q5RTJ6-F1
#
_entry.id   AF-A0A1Q5RTJ6-F1
#
_cell.length_a   1.000
_cell.length_b   1.000
_cell.length_c   1.000
_cell.angle_alpha   90.00
_cell.angle_beta   90.00
_cell.angle_gamma   90.00
#
_symmetry.space_group_name_H-M   'P 1'
#
loop_
_entity.id
_entity.type
_entity.pdbx_description
1 polymer ?
#
loop_
_entity_poly.entity_id
_entity_poly.type
_entity_poly.pdbx_seq_one_letter_code
_entity_poly.pdbx_strand_id
1 'polypeptide(L)'
;MSDYPTKITFGEMRETGATRIIVFCKDYRCSHNVTMDGSKWPAEMRLSDLEPRFRCTVCGKRGSNIRSVDVPGKIGTGGSD
;
A
#
# COMPACT_ATOMS: atom_id res chain seq x y z
N MET A 1 -4.75 21.12 -5.09
CA MET A 1 -4.47 20.34 -3.86
C MET A 1 -5.07 18.96 -4.02
N SER A 2 -4.32 17.90 -3.74
CA SER A 2 -4.85 16.52 -3.77
C SER A 2 -5.89 16.39 -2.65
N ASP A 3 -7.08 15.90 -2.94
CA ASP A 3 -8.15 15.60 -1.97
C ASP A 3 -7.84 14.34 -1.11
N TYR A 4 -6.57 13.95 -1.04
CA TYR A 4 -6.13 12.75 -0.34
C TYR A 4 -5.66 13.15 1.06
N PRO A 5 -6.14 12.47 2.13
CA PRO A 5 -5.61 12.69 3.45
C PRO A 5 -4.11 12.40 3.45
N THR A 6 -3.33 13.25 4.10
CA THR A 6 -1.88 13.10 4.19
C THR A 6 -1.55 11.79 4.90
N LYS A 7 -0.74 10.95 4.25
CA LYS A 7 -0.28 9.67 4.79
C LYS A 7 1.22 9.70 5.10
N ILE A 8 1.65 8.72 5.88
CA ILE A 8 3.07 8.49 6.20
C ILE A 8 3.92 8.37 4.94
N THR A 9 5.20 8.66 5.11
CA THR A 9 6.26 8.42 4.14
C THR A 9 6.61 6.94 4.05
N PHE A 10 7.28 6.54 2.97
CA PHE A 10 7.83 5.19 2.88
C PHE A 10 8.98 4.94 3.87
N GLY A 11 9.67 6.00 4.33
CA GLY A 11 10.64 5.92 5.44
C GLY A 11 9.96 5.50 6.73
N GLU A 12 8.97 6.28 7.17
CA GLU A 12 8.15 5.99 8.36
C GLU A 12 7.48 4.61 8.27
N MET A 13 7.00 4.20 7.08
CA MET A 13 6.46 2.85 6.88
C MET A 13 7.50 1.76 7.16
N ARG A 14 8.74 1.92 6.70
CA ARG A 14 9.79 0.92 6.92
C ARG A 14 10.26 0.87 8.37
N GLU A 15 10.20 2.00 9.08
CA GLU A 15 10.48 2.05 10.52
C GLU A 15 9.49 1.21 11.34
N THR A 16 8.26 1.00 10.86
CA THR A 16 7.31 0.06 11.48
C THR A 16 7.59 -1.40 11.15
N GLY A 17 8.57 -1.69 10.29
CA GLY A 17 8.85 -3.04 9.76
C GLY A 17 8.01 -3.42 8.54
N ALA A 18 7.09 -2.56 8.09
CA ALA A 18 6.30 -2.83 6.90
C ALA A 18 7.16 -2.66 5.63
N THR A 19 7.05 -3.62 4.71
CA THR A 19 7.79 -3.62 3.43
C THR A 19 6.87 -3.58 2.23
N ARG A 20 5.58 -3.83 2.42
CA ARG A 20 4.60 -3.93 1.33
C ARG A 20 3.48 -2.92 1.52
N ILE A 21 2.86 -2.57 0.41
CA ILE A 21 1.63 -1.78 0.38
C ILE A 21 0.53 -2.58 -0.31
N ILE A 22 -0.71 -2.32 0.08
CA ILE A 22 -1.90 -2.72 -0.66
C ILE A 22 -2.55 -1.47 -1.26
N VAL A 23 -2.87 -1.57 -2.55
CA VAL A 23 -3.45 -0.50 -3.35
C VAL A 23 -4.87 -0.90 -3.71
N PHE A 24 -5.86 -0.21 -3.14
CA PHE A 24 -7.27 -0.42 -3.47
C PHE A 24 -7.71 0.55 -4.56
N CYS A 25 -8.59 0.10 -5.47
CA CYS A 25 -9.29 0.99 -6.39
C CYS A 25 -10.05 2.08 -5.60
N LYS A 26 -10.04 3.33 -6.10
CA LYS A 26 -10.82 4.43 -5.51
C LYS A 26 -12.34 4.17 -5.53
N ASP A 27 -12.82 3.39 -6.48
CA ASP A 27 -14.20 2.93 -6.49
C ASP A 27 -14.34 1.66 -5.66
N TYR A 28 -14.97 1.78 -4.48
CA TYR A 28 -15.18 0.68 -3.55
C TYR A 28 -16.02 -0.46 -4.15
N ARG A 29 -16.87 -0.17 -5.15
CA ARG A 29 -17.70 -1.16 -5.84
C ARG A 29 -16.89 -2.05 -6.78
N CYS A 30 -15.71 -1.60 -7.18
CA CYS A 30 -14.82 -2.38 -8.04
C CYS A 30 -14.15 -3.54 -7.28
N SER A 31 -13.98 -3.42 -5.96
CA SER A 31 -13.31 -4.38 -5.06
C SER A 31 -11.88 -4.81 -5.46
N HIS A 32 -11.35 -4.28 -6.56
CA HIS A 32 -10.03 -4.61 -7.07
C HIS A 32 -8.94 -3.99 -6.19
N ASN A 33 -7.96 -4.80 -5.83
CA ASN A 33 -6.79 -4.39 -5.08
C ASN A 33 -5.57 -5.20 -5.50
N VAL A 34 -4.38 -4.63 -5.30
CA VAL A 34 -3.11 -5.30 -5.57
C VAL A 34 -2.12 -5.04 -4.46
N THR A 35 -1.31 -6.03 -4.12
CA THR A 35 -0.17 -5.86 -3.22
C THR A 35 1.08 -5.54 -4.03
N MET A 36 1.88 -4.59 -3.58
CA MET A 36 3.13 -4.20 -4.21
C MET A 36 4.26 -4.13 -3.18
N ASP A 37 5.48 -4.38 -3.63
CA ASP A 37 6.67 -4.05 -2.85
C ASP A 37 6.77 -2.53 -2.69
N GLY A 38 6.78 -2.08 -1.43
CA GLY A 38 6.90 -0.69 -1.03
C GLY A 38 8.36 -0.19 -1.04
N SER A 39 9.34 -1.11 -1.07
CA SER A 39 10.76 -0.80 -1.03
C SER A 39 11.24 0.03 -2.21
N LYS A 40 10.56 -0.06 -3.36
CA LYS A 40 10.95 0.60 -4.62
C LYS A 40 10.73 2.11 -4.65
N TRP A 41 10.04 2.69 -3.67
CA TRP A 41 9.80 4.14 -3.60
C TRP A 41 10.75 4.84 -2.64
N PRO A 42 11.19 6.07 -2.92
CA PRO A 42 12.08 6.82 -2.02
C PRO A 42 11.49 7.01 -0.62
N ALA A 43 12.35 7.13 0.40
CA ALA A 43 11.93 7.21 1.79
C ALA A 43 11.07 8.46 2.07
N GLU A 44 11.39 9.58 1.43
CA GLU A 44 10.71 10.87 1.57
C GLU A 44 9.34 10.93 0.88
N MET A 45 9.05 10.00 -0.04
CA MET A 45 7.77 9.96 -0.75
C MET A 45 6.66 9.52 0.19
N ARG A 46 5.51 10.19 0.16
CA ARG A 46 4.32 9.80 0.94
C ARG A 46 3.49 8.78 0.18
N LEU A 47 2.79 7.91 0.93
CA LEU A 47 1.79 7.02 0.33
C LEU A 47 0.72 7.83 -0.43
N SER A 48 0.29 8.97 0.13
CA SER A 48 -0.70 9.88 -0.47
C SER A 48 -0.22 10.51 -1.79
N ASP A 49 1.09 10.63 -2.03
CA ASP A 49 1.63 11.17 -3.29
C ASP A 49 1.40 10.22 -4.47
N LEU A 50 1.26 8.92 -4.19
CA LEU A 50 1.00 7.89 -5.18
C LEU A 50 -0.48 7.69 -5.46
N GLU A 51 -1.35 7.97 -4.50
CA GLU A 51 -2.79 7.75 -4.62
C GLU A 51 -3.42 8.31 -5.90
N PRO A 52 -3.15 9.56 -6.34
CA PRO A 52 -3.71 10.08 -7.59
C PRO A 52 -3.08 9.48 -8.87
N ARG A 53 -1.94 8.80 -8.75
CA ARG A 53 -1.14 8.29 -9.89
C ARG A 53 -1.61 6.93 -10.38
N PHE A 54 -2.30 6.15 -9.54
CA PHE A 54 -2.85 4.87 -9.95
C PHE A 54 -4.09 5.01 -10.83
N ARG A 55 -4.25 4.06 -11.75
CA ARG A 55 -5.48 3.83 -12.51
C ARG A 55 -5.84 2.36 -12.35
N CYS A 56 -7.08 2.09 -11.96
CA CYS A 56 -7.58 0.72 -11.91
C CYS A 56 -7.65 0.14 -13.33
N THR A 57 -7.02 -1.00 -13.56
CA THR A 57 -7.06 -1.70 -14.86
C THR A 57 -8.40 -2.39 -15.12
N VAL A 58 -9.20 -2.61 -14.07
CA VAL A 58 -10.53 -3.25 -14.18
C VAL A 58 -11.60 -2.23 -14.54
N CYS A 59 -11.76 -1.17 -13.75
CA CYS A 59 -12.84 -0.18 -13.97
C CYS A 59 -12.37 1.14 -14.60
N GLY A 60 -11.07 1.32 -14.86
CA GLY A 60 -10.50 2.54 -15.45
C GLY A 60 -10.45 3.75 -14.52
N LYS A 61 -10.97 3.67 -13.29
CA LYS A 61 -11.00 4.80 -12.34
C LYS A 61 -9.57 5.24 -11.98
N ARG A 62 -9.31 6.55 -12.09
CA ARG A 62 -8.09 7.17 -11.58
C ARG A 62 -8.20 7.40 -10.07
N GLY A 63 -7.11 7.13 -9.37
CA GLY A 63 -7.02 7.22 -7.93
C GLY A 63 -7.00 5.86 -7.24
N SER A 64 -6.38 5.81 -6.07
CA SER A 64 -6.39 4.64 -5.19
C SER A 64 -6.50 5.02 -3.73
N ASN A 65 -6.77 4.04 -2.87
CA ASN A 65 -6.53 4.11 -1.43
C ASN A 65 -5.36 3.17 -1.09
N ILE A 66 -4.27 3.72 -0.56
CA ILE A 66 -3.04 2.95 -0.26
C ILE A 66 -2.90 2.72 1.24
N ARG A 67 -2.54 1.50 1.65
CA ARG A 67 -2.24 1.16 3.05
C ARG A 67 -0.93 0.36 3.11
N SER A 68 -0.17 0.54 4.19
CA SER A 68 0.92 -0.38 4.51
C SER A 68 0.36 -1.74 4.89
N VAL A 69 1.11 -2.79 4.58
CA VAL A 69 0.80 -4.16 4.98
C VAL A 69 1.96 -4.64 5.84
N ASP A 70 1.67 -4.90 7.11
CA ASP A 70 2.58 -5.65 7.96
C ASP A 70 2.61 -7.07 7.42
N VAL A 71 3.80 -7.56 7.03
CA VAL A 71 3.95 -8.98 6.79
C VAL A 71 3.84 -9.61 8.18
N PRO A 72 2.88 -10.54 8.44
CA PRO A 72 2.94 -11.29 9.68
C PRO A 72 4.32 -11.93 9.73
N GLY A 73 5.07 -11.70 10.82
CA GLY A 73 6.29 -12.46 11.06
C GLY A 73 5.94 -13.93 10.86
N LYS A 74 6.73 -14.67 10.05
CA LYS A 74 6.50 -16.09 9.79
C LYS A 74 6.20 -16.75 11.15
N ILE A 75 4.95 -17.12 11.39
CA ILE A 75 4.59 -17.93 12.55
C ILE A 75 5.33 -19.23 12.30
N GLY A 76 6.37 -19.49 13.08
CA GLY A 76 7.07 -20.77 13.04
C GLY A 76 6.05 -21.83 13.40
N THR A 77 5.69 -22.68 12.44
CA THR A 77 5.07 -23.97 12.75
C THR A 77 6.14 -24.76 13.50
N GLY A 78 6.05 -24.75 14.84
CA GLY A 78 6.88 -25.57 15.71
C GLY A 78 6.79 -27.03 15.27
N GLY A 79 7.94 -27.68 15.24
CA GLY A 79 8.09 -29.07 14.82
C GLY A 79 7.27 -30.02 15.69
N SER A 80 6.79 -31.08 15.07
CA SER A 80 6.29 -32.26 15.76
C SER A 80 7.48 -33.17 16.06
N ASP A 81 7.69 -33.45 17.34
CA ASP A 81 8.33 -34.70 17.80
C ASP A 81 7.21 -35.67 18.23
#